data_AF-A0A4Q3F4B4-F1
#
_entry.id   AF-A0A4Q3F4B4-F1
#
_cell.length_a   1.000
_cell.length_b   1.000
_cell.length_c   1.000
_cell.angle_alpha   90.00
_cell.angle_beta   90.00
_cell.angle_gamma   90.00
#
_symmetry.space_group_name_H-M   'P 1'
#
loop_
_entity.id
_entity.type
_entity.pdbx_description
1 polymer ?
#
loop_
_entity_poly.entity_id
_entity_poly.type
_entity_poly.pdbx_seq_one_letter_code
_entity_poly.pdbx_strand_id
1 'polypeptide(L)'
;IAFIDADKRNNYKYYEFIIDNIRPGGLIIVDNILRKGKITDPDFQEKDVVLLREFNDKITADQRVENLILPIRDGLMIIRKKQL
;
A
#
# COMPACT_ATOMS: atom_id res chain seq x y z
N ILE A 1 -13.71 -0.47 -6.83
CA ILE A 1 -12.72 0.18 -5.95
C ILE A 1 -12.63 -0.70 -4.72
N ALA A 2 -11.43 -0.94 -4.20
CA ALA A 2 -11.21 -1.62 -2.93
C ALA A 2 -10.47 -0.67 -1.97
N PHE A 3 -10.77 -0.74 -0.68
CA PHE A 3 -10.16 0.09 0.36
C PHE A 3 -9.63 -0.82 1.48
N ILE A 4 -8.34 -0.69 1.79
CA ILE A 4 -7.64 -1.46 2.81
C ILE A 4 -7.33 -0.53 3.99
N ASP A 5 -8.11 -0.70 5.07
CA ASP A 5 -7.84 -0.09 6.37
C ASP A 5 -8.11 -1.11 7.48
N ALA A 6 -7.17 -2.05 7.60
CA ALA A 6 -7.22 -3.16 8.54
C ALA A 6 -5.87 -3.29 9.26
N ASP A 7 -5.55 -4.48 9.76
CA ASP A 7 -4.25 -4.73 10.38
C ASP A 7 -3.11 -4.65 9.36
N LYS A 8 -2.05 -3.91 9.70
CA LYS A 8 -0.95 -3.62 8.76
C LYS A 8 -0.12 -4.86 8.43
N ARG A 9 -0.16 -5.90 9.28
CA ARG A 9 0.58 -7.16 9.09
C ARG A 9 0.07 -7.97 7.91
N ASN A 10 -1.21 -7.79 7.55
CA ASN A 10 -1.83 -8.50 6.44
C ASN A 10 -2.05 -7.63 5.19
N ASN A 11 -1.63 -6.35 5.18
CA ASN A 11 -1.78 -5.44 4.03
C ASN A 11 -1.36 -6.08 2.70
N TYR A 12 -0.19 -6.72 2.66
CA TYR A 12 0.28 -7.38 1.43
C TYR A 12 -0.61 -8.55 1.01
N LYS A 13 -1.12 -9.34 1.95
CA LYS A 13 -2.03 -10.46 1.63
C LYS A 13 -3.38 -9.96 1.11
N TYR A 14 -3.91 -8.89 1.69
CA TYR A 14 -5.12 -8.25 1.20
C TYR A 14 -4.91 -7.73 -0.22
N TYR A 15 -3.79 -7.04 -0.46
CA TYR A 15 -3.42 -6.57 -1.79
C TYR A 15 -3.38 -7.71 -2.80
N GLU A 16 -2.65 -8.80 -2.52
CA GLU A 16 -2.53 -9.96 -3.41
C GLU A 16 -3.89 -10.61 -3.72
N PHE A 17 -4.76 -10.73 -2.70
CA PHE A 17 -6.11 -11.22 -2.92
C PHE A 17 -6.93 -10.28 -3.83
N ILE A 18 -6.81 -8.96 -3.63
CA ILE A 18 -7.60 -7.98 -4.38
C ILE A 18 -7.09 -7.81 -5.81
N ILE A 19 -5.77 -7.78 -6.04
CA ILE A 19 -5.19 -7.48 -7.35
C ILE A 19 -5.59 -8.50 -8.41
N ASP A 20 -5.77 -9.76 -8.02
CA ASP A 20 -6.23 -10.83 -8.93
C ASP A 20 -7.73 -10.71 -9.24
N ASN A 21 -8.52 -10.16 -8.31
CA ASN A 21 -9.98 -10.06 -8.42
C ASN A 21 -10.47 -8.70 -8.94
N ILE A 22 -9.63 -7.66 -8.92
CA ILE A 22 -10.00 -6.33 -9.40
C ILE A 22 -9.84 -6.25 -10.93
N ARG A 23 -10.80 -5.59 -11.58
CA ARG A 23 -10.75 -5.34 -13.03
C ARG A 23 -9.53 -4.46 -13.41
N PRO A 24 -9.00 -4.59 -14.64
CA PRO A 24 -8.05 -3.62 -15.19
C PRO A 24 -8.56 -2.17 -15.07
N GLY A 25 -7.68 -1.24 -14.71
CA GLY A 25 -8.02 0.15 -14.37
C GLY A 25 -8.72 0.33 -13.02
N GLY A 26 -8.98 -0.74 -12.27
CA GLY A 26 -9.54 -0.68 -10.93
C GLY A 26 -8.56 -0.10 -9.91
N LEU A 27 -9.10 0.57 -8.88
CA LEU A 27 -8.34 1.19 -7.80
C LEU A 27 -8.38 0.37 -6.52
N ILE A 28 -7.21 0.20 -5.91
CA ILE A 28 -7.01 -0.25 -4.53
C ILE A 28 -6.42 0.93 -3.76
N ILE A 29 -7.02 1.26 -2.62
CA ILE A 29 -6.59 2.37 -1.77
C ILE A 29 -6.17 1.79 -0.42
N VAL A 30 -5.02 2.20 0.10
CA VAL A 30 -4.49 1.72 1.39
C VAL A 30 -4.27 2.90 2.33
N ASP A 31 -4.82 2.85 3.53
CA ASP A 31 -4.73 3.94 4.52
C ASP A 31 -3.59 3.76 5.54
N ASN A 32 -3.15 4.89 6.09
CA ASN A 32 -2.11 5.09 7.10
C ASN A 32 -0.72 4.61 6.68
N ILE A 33 -0.36 4.85 5.42
CA ILE A 33 0.91 4.37 4.85
C ILE A 33 2.14 5.15 5.37
N LEU A 34 1.96 6.40 5.83
CA LEU A 34 3.07 7.24 6.31
C LEU A 34 3.32 7.11 7.82
N ARG A 35 2.35 6.59 8.57
CA ARG A 35 2.43 6.30 10.02
C ARG A 35 3.04 7.45 10.86
N LYS A 36 2.47 8.64 10.74
CA LYS A 36 2.84 9.93 11.32
C LYS A 36 4.26 10.36 10.95
N GLY A 37 4.70 9.98 9.74
CA GLY A 37 6.05 10.23 9.25
C GLY A 37 7.10 9.24 9.76
N LYS A 38 6.78 8.33 10.68
CA LYS A 38 7.75 7.35 11.22
C LYS A 38 8.37 6.46 10.15
N ILE A 39 7.67 6.28 9.03
CA ILE A 39 8.17 5.46 7.93
C ILE A 39 9.48 6.00 7.32
N THR A 40 9.72 7.31 7.40
CA THR A 40 10.93 7.95 6.83
C THR A 40 12.15 7.88 7.74
N ASP A 41 11.97 7.54 9.02
CA ASP A 41 13.07 7.41 9.98
C ASP A 41 13.67 6.00 9.89
N PRO A 42 14.89 5.83 9.35
CA PRO A 42 15.50 4.51 9.18
C PRO A 42 15.82 3.82 10.51
N ASP A 43 15.92 4.55 11.63
CA ASP A 43 16.21 3.98 12.94
C ASP A 43 14.93 3.54 13.68
N PHE A 44 13.75 3.92 13.15
CA PHE A 44 12.46 3.51 13.71
C PHE A 44 12.08 2.10 13.25
N GLN A 45 12.27 1.10 14.13
CA GLN A 45 12.17 -0.33 13.81
C GLN A 45 10.98 -1.06 14.46
N GLU A 46 9.89 -0.35 14.79
CA GLU A 46 8.65 -1.02 15.21
C GLU A 46 8.12 -1.92 14.09
N LYS A 47 7.68 -3.13 14.45
CA LYS A 47 7.26 -4.17 13.50
C LYS A 47 6.27 -3.68 12.45
N ASP A 48 5.25 -2.91 12.83
CA ASP A 48 4.24 -2.41 11.89
C ASP A 48 4.83 -1.41 10.90
N VAL A 49 5.82 -0.60 11.30
CA VAL A 49 6.48 0.36 10.40
C VAL A 49 7.40 -0.36 9.42
N VAL A 50 8.16 -1.36 9.88
CA VAL A 50 8.99 -2.19 9.00
C VAL A 50 8.12 -2.90 7.95
N LEU A 51 7.00 -3.48 8.36
CA LEU A 51 6.05 -4.14 7.44
C LEU A 51 5.42 -3.16 6.43
N LEU A 52 5.19 -1.90 6.83
CA LEU A 52 4.72 -0.86 5.90
C LEU A 52 5.79 -0.46 4.88
N ARG A 53 7.07 -0.39 5.27
CA ARG A 53 8.18 -0.16 4.32
C ARG A 53 8.27 -1.29 3.30
N GLU A 54 8.31 -2.54 3.77
CA GLU A 54 8.32 -3.72 2.89
C GLU A 54 7.10 -3.77 1.97
N PHE A 55 5.93 -3.39 2.47
CA PHE A 55 4.72 -3.29 1.66
C PHE A 55 4.89 -2.24 0.55
N ASN A 56 5.36 -1.03 0.89
CA ASN A 56 5.58 0.03 -0.10
C ASN A 56 6.59 -0.36 -1.17
N ASP A 57 7.69 -1.01 -0.78
CA ASP A 57 8.72 -1.50 -1.70
C ASP A 57 8.13 -2.54 -2.66
N LYS A 58 7.33 -3.47 -2.16
CA LYS A 58 6.65 -4.49 -2.99
C LYS A 58 5.67 -3.87 -3.98
N ILE A 59 4.83 -2.93 -3.55
CA ILE A 59 3.88 -2.26 -4.45
C ILE A 59 4.62 -1.41 -5.50
N THR A 60 5.73 -0.77 -5.13
CA THR A 60 6.55 0.02 -6.07
C THR A 60 7.21 -0.86 -7.13
N ALA A 61 7.64 -2.07 -6.75
CA ALA A 61 8.25 -3.02 -7.68
C ALA A 61 7.25 -3.80 -8.56
N ASP A 62 5.97 -3.84 -8.17
CA ASP A 62 4.96 -4.65 -8.85
C ASP A 62 4.58 -4.09 -10.23
N GLN A 63 4.98 -4.81 -11.27
CA GLN A 63 4.77 -4.40 -12.66
C GLN A 63 3.30 -4.43 -13.10
N ARG A 64 2.40 -5.08 -12.34
CA ARG A 64 0.95 -5.14 -12.66
C ARG A 64 0.22 -3.83 -12.40
N VAL A 65 0.83 -2.92 -11.64
CA VAL A 65 0.18 -1.70 -11.15
C VAL A 65 0.98 -0.44 -11.43
N GLU A 66 0.30 0.69 -11.40
CA GLU A 66 0.88 2.01 -11.18
C GLU A 66 0.39 2.52 -9.82
N ASN A 67 1.21 3.25 -9.08
CA ASN A 67 0.85 3.72 -7.74
C ASN A 67 1.38 5.13 -7.44
N LEU A 68 0.75 5.78 -6.46
CA LEU A 68 1.21 7.03 -5.88
C LEU A 68 0.84 7.09 -4.39
N ILE A 69 1.53 7.93 -3.62
CA ILE A 69 1.17 8.24 -2.23
C ILE A 69 0.65 9.68 -2.18
N LEU A 70 -0.56 9.86 -1.66
CA LEU A 70 -1.13 11.16 -1.34
C LEU A 70 -0.85 11.47 0.14
N PRO A 71 -0.19 12.60 0.46
CA PRO A 71 0.09 13.01 1.84
C PRO A 71 -1.15 13.63 2.52
N ILE A 72 -2.29 12.94 2.45
CA ILE A 72 -3.52 13.32 3.13
C ILE A 72 -3.63 12.49 4.40
N ARG A 73 -3.90 13.16 5.54
CA ARG A 73 -3.93 12.55 6.88
C ARG A 73 -2.63 11.78 7.17
N ASP A 74 -2.74 10.46 7.35
CA ASP A 74 -1.62 9.59 7.67
C ASP A 74 -1.06 8.87 6.43
N GLY A 75 -1.34 9.43 5.24
CA GLY A 75 -0.90 8.92 3.95
C GLY A 75 -1.85 7.89 3.35
N LEU A 76 -2.30 8.15 2.12
CA LEU A 76 -3.08 7.23 1.31
C LEU A 76 -2.22 6.75 0.14
N MET A 77 -2.03 5.44 0.01
CA MET A 77 -1.49 4.87 -1.23
C MET A 77 -2.64 4.57 -2.18
N ILE A 78 -2.57 5.12 -3.40
CA ILE A 78 -3.50 4.83 -4.49
C ILE A 78 -2.78 3.90 -5.45
N ILE A 79 -3.35 2.73 -5.69
CA ILE A 79 -2.82 1.69 -6.58
C ILE A 79 -3.83 1.44 -7.68
N ARG A 80 -3.42 1.53 -8.93
CA ARG A 80 -4.26 1.25 -10.10
C ARG A 80 -3.72 0.04 -10.86
N LYS A 81 -4.57 -0.97 -11.08
CA LYS A 81 -4.22 -2.11 -11.95
C LYS A 81 -4.08 -1.62 -13.39
N LYS A 82 -2.95 -1.92 -14.05
CA LYS A 82 -2.73 -1.55 -15.45
C LYS A 82 -3.78 -2.21 -16.35
N GLN A 83 -4.08 -1.55 -17.47
CA GLN A 83 -4.78 -2.17 -18.58
C GLN A 83 -3.77 -3.04 -19.34
N LEU A 84 -4.03 -4.34 -19.38
CA LEU A 84 -3.31 -5.27 -20.27
C LEU A 84 -3.95 -5.21 -21.66
#